data_AF-A0A967LY41-F1
#
_entry.id   AF-A0A967LY41-F1
#
_cell.length_a   1.000
_cell.length_b   1.000
_cell.length_c   1.000
_cell.angle_alpha   90.00
_cell.angle_beta   90.00
_cell.angle_gamma   90.00
#
_symmetry.space_group_name_H-M   'P 1'
#
loop_
_entity.id
_entity.type
_entity.pdbx_description
1 polymer ?
#
loop_
_entity_poly.entity_id
_entity_poly.type
_entity_poly.pdbx_seq_one_letter_code
_entity_poly.pdbx_strand_id
1 'polypeptide(L)' 'WAYLLGDTVRFLSLDPPRLIVTGRTSYILSALGEHVIEEEVADAVSTAARAIGVDIIDYSVAARVTQEGRPGGRHEYLI' A
#
# COMPACT_ATOMS: atom_id res chain seq x y z
N TRP A 1 14.91 14.52 23.73
CA TRP A 1 14.79 13.08 23.42
C TRP A 1 13.75 12.95 22.34
N ALA A 2 14.05 12.21 21.27
CA ALA A 2 13.13 11.97 20.16
C ALA A 2 13.17 10.47 19.85
N TYR A 3 12.01 9.86 19.60
CA TYR A 3 11.86 8.46 19.24
C TYR A 3 11.26 8.37 17.84
N LEU A 4 11.60 7.30 17.12
CA LEU A 4 11.07 7.08 15.78
C LEU A 4 9.65 6.50 15.88
N LEU A 5 8.65 7.26 15.43
CA LEU A 5 7.25 6.81 15.38
C LEU A 5 7.03 5.74 14.30
N GLY A 6 7.75 5.88 13.19
CA GLY A 6 7.61 5.02 12.02
C GLY A 6 6.40 5.35 11.15
N ASP A 7 5.74 6.48 11.34
CA ASP A 7 4.69 6.95 10.43
C ASP A 7 5.30 7.80 9.30
N THR A 8 4.77 7.64 8.09
CA THR A 8 5.07 8.53 6.97
C THR A 8 4.00 9.63 6.90
N VAL A 9 4.43 10.85 6.63
CA VAL A 9 3.52 12.01 6.54
C VAL A 9 3.80 12.84 5.30
N ARG A 10 2.76 13.46 4.77
CA ARG A 10 2.84 14.44 3.69
C ARG A 10 2.23 15.77 4.12
N PHE A 11 2.93 16.86 3.86
CA PHE A 11 2.40 18.20 4.10
C PHE A 11 1.36 18.57 3.05
N LEU A 12 0.19 19.02 3.51
CA LEU A 12 -0.86 19.63 2.70
C LEU A 12 -0.68 21.15 2.59
N SER A 13 -0.08 21.77 3.60
CA SER A 13 0.31 23.18 3.61
C SER A 13 1.43 23.38 4.61
N LEU A 14 2.29 24.38 4.34
CA LEU A 14 3.38 24.76 5.24
C LEU A 14 2.99 25.92 6.18
N ASP A 15 1.98 26.71 5.81
CA ASP A 15 1.46 27.82 6.61
C ASP A 15 -0.06 28.01 6.37
N PRO A 16 -0.94 27.74 7.36
CA PRO A 16 -0.62 27.00 8.59
C PRO A 16 -0.19 25.55 8.26
N PRO A 17 0.71 24.93 9.04
CA PRO A 17 1.14 23.56 8.80
C PRO A 17 -0.04 22.59 8.89
N ARG A 18 -0.27 21.83 7.83
CA ARG A 18 -1.23 20.72 7.81
C ARG A 18 -0.55 19.51 7.21
N LEU A 19 -0.77 18.35 7.80
CA LEU A 19 -0.23 17.08 7.32
C LEU A 19 -1.30 16.00 7.32
N ILE A 20 -1.08 15.01 6.47
CA ILE A 20 -1.83 13.75 6.44
C ILE A 20 -0.86 12.60 6.69
N VAL A 21 -1.32 11.59 7.42
CA VAL A 21 -0.58 10.33 7.58
C VAL A 21 -0.74 9.52 6.31
N THR A 22 0.38 9.08 5.73
CA THR A 22 0.43 8.39 4.42
C THR A 22 0.84 6.93 4.52
N GLY A 23 1.04 6.42 5.74
CA GLY A 23 1.41 5.03 5.97
C GLY A 23 2.44 4.89 7.09
N ARG A 24 3.12 3.73 7.09
CA ARG A 24 4.16 3.40 8.07
C ARG A 24 5.41 2.85 7.40
N THR A 25 6.57 3.16 7.96
CA THR A 25 7.88 2.74 7.45
C THR A 25 8.08 1.22 7.49
N SER A 26 7.31 0.49 8.30
CA SER A 26 7.35 -0.96 8.39
C SER A 26 6.35 -1.68 7.49
N TYR A 27 5.44 -0.97 6.82
CA TYR A 27 4.37 -1.57 6.02
C TYR A 27 4.81 -1.62 4.56
N ILE A 28 5.48 -2.71 4.20
CA ILE A 28 5.95 -2.99 2.85
C ILE A 28 5.56 -4.41 2.49
N LEU A 29 4.96 -4.59 1.30
CA LEU A 29 4.78 -5.89 0.68
C LEU A 29 5.96 -6.12 -0.27
N SER A 30 6.80 -7.08 0.08
CA SER A 30 7.98 -7.47 -0.70
C SER A 30 8.05 -8.99 -0.73
N ALA A 31 7.37 -9.60 -1.68
CA ALA A 31 7.29 -11.04 -1.79
C ALA A 31 7.89 -11.58 -3.09
N LEU A 32 8.02 -10.75 -4.13
CA LEU A 32 8.62 -11.10 -5.43
C LEU A 32 9.87 -10.25 -5.75
N GLY A 33 10.44 -9.58 -4.73
CA GLY A 33 11.61 -8.70 -4.86
C GLY A 33 11.27 -7.22 -5.15
N GLU A 34 9.99 -6.90 -5.25
CA GLU A 34 9.45 -5.55 -5.29
C GLU A 34 9.45 -4.88 -3.91
N HIS A 35 9.33 -3.55 -3.91
CA HIS A 35 9.01 -2.78 -2.73
C HIS A 35 7.69 -2.07 -2.99
N VAL A 36 6.58 -2.68 -2.55
CA VAL A 36 5.26 -2.09 -2.69
C VAL A 36 4.82 -1.53 -1.34
N ILE A 37 4.54 -0.24 -1.31
CA ILE A 37 4.06 0.44 -0.09
C ILE A 37 2.52 0.46 -0.06
N GLU A 38 1.97 0.61 1.14
CA GLU A 38 0.52 0.60 1.37
C GLU A 38 -0.24 1.65 0.53
N GLU A 39 0.31 2.84 0.34
CA GLU A 39 -0.26 3.89 -0.51
C GLU A 39 -0.42 3.43 -1.98
N GLU A 40 0.56 2.72 -2.54
CA GLU A 40 0.49 2.22 -3.93
C GLU A 40 -0.59 1.13 -4.07
N VAL A 41 -0.73 0.27 -3.05
CA VAL A 41 -1.78 -0.75 -3.01
C VAL A 41 -3.16 -0.09 -2.95
N ALA A 42 -3.33 0.90 -2.08
CA ALA A 42 -4.59 1.63 -1.93
C ALA A 42 -4.98 2.37 -3.21
N ASP A 43 -4.02 3.03 -3.85
CA ASP A 43 -4.23 3.74 -5.11
C ASP A 43 -4.61 2.79 -6.26
N ALA A 44 -3.95 1.64 -6.37
CA ALA A 44 -4.27 0.63 -7.38
C ALA A 44 -5.69 0.07 -7.21
N VAL A 45 -6.04 -0.29 -5.97
CA VAL A 45 -7.36 -0.82 -5.61
C VAL A 45 -8.46 0.22 -5.87
N SER A 46 -8.24 1.47 -5.43
CA SER A 46 -9.18 2.58 -5.65
C SER A 46 -9.36 2.90 -7.14
N THR A 47 -8.28 2.88 -7.92
CA THR A 47 -8.33 3.12 -9.37
C THR A 47 -9.12 2.03 -10.09
N ALA A 48 -8.91 0.76 -9.72
CA ALA A 48 -9.66 -0.36 -10.28
C ALA A 48 -11.16 -0.27 -9.95
N ALA A 49 -11.52 0.06 -8.71
CA ALA A 49 -12.91 0.25 -8.28
C ALA A 49 -13.61 1.37 -9.05
N ARG A 50 -12.96 2.54 -9.19
CA ARG A 50 -13.50 3.65 -9.97
C ARG A 50 -13.74 3.28 -11.43
N ALA A 51 -12.85 2.49 -12.02
CA ALA A 51 -12.97 2.05 -13.42
C ALA A 51 -14.22 1.18 -13.66
N ILE A 52 -14.69 0.46 -12.64
CA ILE A 52 -15.89 -0.39 -12.72
C ILE A 52 -17.12 0.21 -12.01
N GLY A 53 -17.00 1.42 -11.45
CA GLY A 53 -18.09 2.15 -10.82
C GLY A 53 -18.58 1.54 -9.50
N VAL A 54 -17.69 0.93 -8.72
CA VAL A 54 -18.00 0.37 -7.39
C VAL A 54 -17.25 1.09 -6.29
N ASP A 55 -17.82 1.08 -5.08
CA ASP A 55 -17.16 1.51 -3.87
C ASP A 55 -16.54 0.31 -3.14
N ILE A 56 -15.38 0.53 -2.51
CA ILE A 56 -14.67 -0.49 -1.72
C ILE A 56 -14.79 -0.13 -0.25
N ILE A 57 -15.23 -1.09 0.56
CA ILE A 57 -15.36 -0.93 2.01
C ILE A 57 -14.08 -1.37 2.72
N ASP A 58 -13.51 -2.50 2.30
CA ASP A 58 -12.29 -3.07 2.86
C ASP A 58 -11.62 -3.96 1.79
N TYR A 59 -10.33 -4.25 1.94
CA TYR A 59 -9.62 -5.19 1.09
C TYR A 59 -8.43 -5.81 1.82
N SER A 60 -8.02 -6.99 1.36
CA SER A 60 -6.79 -7.66 1.80
C SER A 60 -5.92 -8.01 0.61
N VAL A 61 -4.60 -7.88 0.77
CA VAL A 61 -3.62 -8.27 -0.24
C VAL A 61 -2.68 -9.33 0.32
N ALA A 62 -2.44 -10.37 -0.46
CA ALA A 62 -1.45 -11.39 -0.17
C ALA A 62 -0.58 -11.63 -1.39
N ALA A 63 0.65 -12.10 -1.17
CA ALA A 63 1.49 -12.55 -2.26
C ALA A 63 1.40 -14.07 -2.40
N ARG A 64 1.09 -14.53 -3.62
CA ARG A 64 1.17 -15.94 -3.98
C ARG A 64 2.48 -16.19 -4.71
N VAL A 65 3.43 -16.75 -3.98
CA VAL A 65 4.72 -17.19 -4.52
C VAL A 65 4.56 -18.59 -5.12
N THR A 66 5.06 -18.81 -6.33
CA THR A 66 5.11 -20.16 -6.90
C THR A 66 6.09 -21.04 -6.12
N GLN A 67 5.72 -22.32 -5.93
CA GLN A 67 6.65 -23.32 -5.43
C GLN A 67 7.91 -23.42 -6.32
N GLU A 68 9.01 -23.86 -5.71
CA GLU A 68 10.33 -23.94 -6.33
C GLU A 68 10.30 -24.53 -7.75
N GLY A 69 10.88 -23.80 -8.71
CA GLY A 69 11.08 -24.25 -10.09
C GLY A 69 10.11 -23.68 -11.13
N ARG A 70 9.13 -22.84 -10.76
CA ARG A 70 8.28 -22.13 -11.75
C ARG A 70 8.40 -20.60 -11.61
N PRO A 71 8.76 -19.87 -12.69
CA PRO A 71 8.70 -18.42 -12.67
C PRO A 71 7.24 -17.96 -12.57
N GLY A 72 7.03 -16.89 -11.80
CA GLY A 72 5.74 -16.19 -11.71
C GLY A 72 5.12 -16.26 -10.31
N GLY A 73 5.20 -15.17 -9.57
CA GLY A 73 4.30 -14.90 -8.47
C GLY A 73 3.36 -13.74 -8.81
N ARG A 74 2.33 -13.55 -7.99
CA ARG A 74 1.39 -12.43 -8.14
C ARG A 74 0.91 -11.96 -6.79
N HIS A 75 0.44 -10.72 -6.74
CA HIS A 75 -0.40 -10.25 -5.66
C HIS A 75 -1.84 -10.68 -5.92
N GLU A 76 -2.50 -11.22 -4.90
CA GLU A 76 -3.90 -11.56 -4.89
C GLU A 76 -4.63 -10.59 -3.97
N TYR A 77 -5.70 -10.00 -4.49
CA TYR A 77 -6.53 -9.03 -3.79
C TYR A 77 -7.88 -9.66 -3.50
N LEU A 78 -8.29 -9.60 -2.24
CA LEU A 78 -9.64 -9.91 -1.79
C LEU A 78 -10.33 -8.58 -1.49
N ILE A 79 -11.43 -8.31 -2.18
CA ILE A 79 -12.25 -7.08 -2.08
C ILE A 79 -13.63 -7.48 -1.59
#